data_AF-A0A969TTG0-F1
#
_entry.id   AF-A0A969TTG0-F1
#
_cell.length_a   1.000
_cell.length_b   1.000
_cell.length_c   1.000
_cell.angle_alpha   90.00
_cell.angle_beta   90.00
_cell.angle_gamma   90.00
#
_symmetry.space_group_name_H-M   'P 1'
#
loop_
_entity.id
_entity.type
_entity.pdbx_description
1 polymer ?
#
loop_
_entity_poly.entity_id
_entity_poly.type
_entity_poly.pdbx_seq_one_letter_code
_entity_poly.pdbx_strand_id
1 'polypeptide(L)'
;MNMSAKVLGEERRQAIIQELKKSGRARTGKALGDQFGVSRQVIVQDITLLKAQNLPITATSQGYIWSDERSGRIEKTVACIHPPERTEEELLLLVDHGVTIKDVRVEHPVYGDLRASIMVKNRRQVQQFLEKVRRTEASYLSELTDGVHLHTLEADSEEELSEAVQALKQAGLLLHEA
;
A
#
# COMPACT_ATOMS: atom_id res chain seq x y z
N MET A 1 40.86 -17.47 27.67
CA MET A 1 40.49 -16.48 26.63
C MET A 1 39.92 -17.25 25.45
N ASN A 2 38.66 -17.04 25.09
CA ASN A 2 38.13 -17.47 23.79
C ASN A 2 37.05 -16.48 23.34
N MET A 3 37.51 -15.33 22.84
CA MET A 3 36.70 -14.31 22.18
C MET A 3 36.43 -14.79 20.76
N SER A 4 35.41 -15.63 20.59
CA SER A 4 34.80 -15.83 19.27
C SER A 4 34.22 -14.49 18.85
N ALA A 5 34.69 -13.95 17.73
CA ALA A 5 34.44 -12.59 17.28
C ALA A 5 32.94 -12.32 17.16
N LYS A 6 32.38 -11.63 18.15
CA LYS A 6 31.08 -10.98 18.04
C LYS A 6 31.18 -10.00 16.88
N VAL A 7 30.50 -10.29 15.77
CA VAL A 7 30.24 -9.29 14.74
C VAL A 7 29.52 -8.12 15.44
N LEU A 8 30.06 -6.92 15.33
CA LEU A 8 29.49 -5.73 15.97
C LEU A 8 28.03 -5.58 15.51
N GLY A 9 27.15 -5.10 16.40
CA GLY A 9 25.70 -5.09 16.12
C GLY A 9 25.34 -4.40 14.80
N GLU A 10 26.09 -3.38 14.43
CA GLU A 10 25.93 -2.65 13.17
C GLU A 10 26.39 -3.45 11.95
N GLU A 11 27.56 -4.07 12.00
CA GLU A 11 28.07 -4.95 10.94
C GLU A 11 27.12 -6.13 10.70
N ARG A 12 26.57 -6.71 11.77
CA ARG A 12 25.61 -7.81 11.69
C ARG A 12 24.31 -7.35 11.02
N ARG A 13 23.80 -6.18 11.39
CA ARG A 13 22.61 -5.59 10.75
C ARG A 13 22.82 -5.33 9.26
N GLN A 14 24.00 -4.83 8.87
CA GLN A 14 24.35 -4.69 7.45
C GLN A 14 24.42 -6.03 6.73
N ALA A 15 25.03 -7.04 7.35
CA ALA A 15 25.09 -8.38 6.78
C ALA A 15 23.69 -9.02 6.64
N ILE A 16 22.79 -8.82 7.61
CA ILE A 16 21.39 -9.25 7.54
C ILE A 16 20.68 -8.58 6.35
N ILE A 17 20.86 -7.28 6.13
CA ILE A 17 20.29 -6.58 4.96
C ILE A 17 20.77 -7.23 3.66
N GLN A 18 22.07 -7.46 3.52
CA GLN A 18 22.66 -8.05 2.31
C GLN A 18 22.17 -9.48 2.07
N GLU A 19 22.07 -10.29 3.13
CA GLU A 19 21.54 -11.65 3.07
C GLU A 19 20.08 -11.66 2.60
N LEU A 20 19.23 -10.82 3.20
CA LEU A 20 17.81 -10.75 2.84
C LEU A 20 17.60 -10.24 1.41
N LYS A 21 18.41 -9.28 0.94
CA LYS A 21 18.40 -8.81 -0.45
C LYS A 21 18.80 -9.89 -1.45
N LYS A 22 19.79 -10.73 -1.12
CA LYS A 22 20.32 -11.77 -2.01
C LYS A 22 19.47 -13.04 -2.03
N SER A 23 18.83 -13.38 -0.92
CA SER A 23 18.24 -14.71 -0.75
C SER A 23 17.03 -14.96 -1.66
N GLY A 24 16.28 -13.94 -2.06
CA GLY A 24 15.05 -14.07 -2.86
C GLY A 24 13.92 -14.89 -2.21
N ARG A 25 14.12 -15.41 -1.00
CA ARG A 25 13.19 -16.25 -0.22
C ARG A 25 13.30 -15.90 1.27
N ALA A 26 12.27 -16.25 2.03
CA ALA A 26 12.24 -15.98 3.46
C ALA A 26 13.37 -16.72 4.23
N ARG A 27 14.01 -16.02 5.17
CA ARG A 27 15.05 -16.52 6.06
C ARG A 27 14.55 -16.53 7.50
N THR A 28 14.51 -17.70 8.13
CA THR A 28 14.03 -17.80 9.52
C THR A 28 14.98 -17.10 10.49
N GLY A 29 14.46 -16.54 11.58
CA GLY A 29 15.30 -15.95 12.63
C GLY A 29 16.27 -16.92 13.29
N LYS A 30 15.96 -18.22 13.28
CA LYS A 30 16.89 -19.26 13.73
C LYS A 30 18.06 -19.39 12.75
N ALA A 31 17.80 -19.49 11.45
CA ALA A 31 18.84 -19.60 10.43
C ALA A 31 19.79 -18.39 10.43
N LEU A 32 19.26 -17.17 10.55
CA LEU A 32 20.07 -15.96 10.68
C LEU A 32 20.88 -15.96 11.98
N GLY A 33 20.30 -16.42 13.09
CA GLY A 33 20.99 -16.53 14.37
C GLY A 33 22.18 -17.48 14.30
N ASP A 34 21.95 -18.67 13.76
CA ASP A 34 22.98 -19.69 13.55
C ASP A 34 24.10 -19.18 12.62
N GLN A 35 23.74 -18.46 11.55
CA GLN A 35 24.68 -17.88 10.58
C GLN A 35 25.59 -16.79 11.19
N PHE A 36 25.06 -15.97 12.09
CA PHE A 36 25.81 -14.86 12.70
C PHE A 36 26.30 -15.15 14.14
N GLY A 37 26.14 -16.38 14.62
CA GLY A 37 26.59 -16.79 15.96
C GLY A 37 25.85 -16.09 17.11
N VAL A 38 24.57 -15.74 16.91
CA VAL A 38 23.73 -15.04 17.91
C VAL A 38 22.40 -15.77 18.14
N SER A 39 21.75 -15.50 19.26
CA SER A 39 20.44 -16.10 19.52
C SER A 39 19.37 -15.53 18.58
N ARG A 40 18.29 -16.31 18.37
CA ARG A 40 17.10 -15.83 17.66
C ARG A 40 16.58 -14.51 18.25
N GLN A 41 16.66 -14.32 19.56
CA GLN A 41 16.19 -13.10 20.22
C GLN A 41 17.00 -11.86 19.80
N VAL A 42 18.32 -12.01 19.59
CA VAL A 42 19.17 -10.94 19.08
C VAL A 42 18.79 -10.59 17.64
N ILE A 43 18.51 -11.58 16.80
CA ILE A 43 18.02 -11.34 15.42
C ILE A 43 16.67 -10.61 15.43
N VAL A 44 15.75 -10.99 16.32
CA VAL A 44 14.47 -10.29 16.47
C VAL A 44 14.71 -8.82 16.78
N GLN A 45 15.59 -8.50 17.74
CA GLN A 45 15.94 -7.12 18.10
C GLN A 45 16.58 -6.37 16.93
N ASP A 46 17.51 -6.99 16.21
CA ASP A 46 18.15 -6.37 15.04
C ASP A 46 17.14 -6.07 13.93
N ILE A 47 16.24 -7.01 13.61
CA ILE A 47 15.19 -6.80 12.62
C ILE A 47 14.23 -5.68 13.06
N THR A 48 13.87 -5.61 14.34
CA THR A 48 13.06 -4.51 14.87
C THR A 48 13.74 -3.15 14.66
N LEU A 49 15.04 -3.05 14.93
CA LEU A 49 15.81 -1.82 14.69
C LEU A 49 15.88 -1.47 13.21
N LEU A 50 16.08 -2.46 12.33
CA LEU A 50 16.11 -2.25 10.88
C LEU A 50 14.75 -1.80 10.34
N LYS A 51 13.64 -2.35 10.85
CA LYS A 51 12.28 -1.91 10.50
C LYS A 51 11.99 -0.49 10.99
N ALA A 52 12.51 -0.09 12.16
CA ALA A 52 12.39 1.28 12.67
C ALA A 52 13.14 2.31 11.79
N GLN A 53 14.09 1.86 10.96
CA GLN A 53 14.77 2.68 9.95
C GLN A 53 14.01 2.72 8.60
N ASN A 54 12.75 2.29 8.57
CA ASN A 54 11.91 2.18 7.36
C ASN A 54 12.52 1.30 6.26
N LEU A 55 13.35 0.30 6.62
CA LEU A 55 13.84 -0.66 5.64
C LEU A 55 12.74 -1.69 5.30
N PRO A 56 12.65 -2.11 4.02
CA PRO A 56 11.62 -3.00 3.51
C PRO A 56 11.84 -4.47 3.92
N ILE A 57 11.65 -4.75 5.22
CA ILE A 57 11.79 -6.07 5.81
C ILE A 57 10.45 -6.53 6.36
N THR A 58 9.89 -7.57 5.74
CA THR A 58 8.61 -8.17 6.16
C THR A 58 8.86 -9.45 6.94
N ALA A 59 8.14 -9.63 8.05
CA ALA A 59 8.15 -10.85 8.83
C ALA A 59 6.94 -11.71 8.41
N THR A 60 7.20 -12.94 7.99
CA THR A 60 6.19 -13.92 7.57
C THR A 60 6.25 -15.16 8.45
N SER A 61 5.27 -16.07 8.32
CA SER A 61 5.32 -17.38 8.98
C SER A 61 6.52 -18.24 8.55
N GLN A 62 7.11 -17.95 7.38
CA GLN A 62 8.27 -18.66 6.83
C GLN A 62 9.62 -17.96 7.14
N GLY A 63 9.60 -16.80 7.80
CA GLY A 63 10.80 -16.03 8.16
C GLY A 63 10.76 -14.58 7.68
N TYR A 64 11.92 -13.92 7.73
CA TYR A 64 12.13 -12.55 7.27
C TYR A 64 12.47 -12.52 5.79
N ILE A 65 11.91 -11.58 5.06
CA ILE A 65 12.21 -11.37 3.63
C ILE A 65 12.48 -9.89 3.40
N TRP A 66 13.41 -9.58 2.50
CA TRP A 66 13.52 -8.25 1.92
C TRP A 66 12.37 -8.10 0.93
N SER A 67 11.26 -7.57 1.42
CA SER A 67 10.07 -7.29 0.63
C SER A 67 9.91 -5.80 0.66
N ASP A 68 10.28 -5.17 -0.44
CA ASP A 68 9.75 -3.85 -0.71
C ASP A 68 8.27 -4.09 -0.98
N GLU A 69 7.43 -3.92 0.04
CA GLU A 69 5.96 -3.98 -0.12
C GLU A 69 5.46 -2.85 -1.06
N ARG A 70 6.38 -2.04 -1.61
CA ARG A 70 6.17 -1.15 -2.77
C ARG A 70 6.71 -1.69 -4.10
N SER A 71 7.54 -2.74 -4.12
CA SER A 71 8.04 -3.33 -5.36
C SER A 71 7.11 -4.44 -5.85
N GLY A 72 6.31 -4.12 -6.85
CA GLY A 72 5.43 -5.07 -7.54
C GLY A 72 4.02 -4.53 -7.74
N ARG A 73 3.63 -3.52 -6.95
CA ARG A 73 2.36 -2.82 -7.15
C ARG A 73 2.58 -1.52 -7.88
N ILE A 74 1.82 -1.34 -8.95
CA ILE A 74 1.88 -0.15 -9.78
C ILE A 74 0.81 0.81 -9.29
N GLU A 75 1.15 2.09 -9.21
CA GLU A 75 0.22 3.14 -8.86
C GLU A 75 -0.11 4.00 -10.08
N LYS A 76 -1.37 4.41 -10.20
CA LYS A 76 -1.82 5.36 -11.21
C LYS A 76 -2.79 6.35 -10.58
N THR A 77 -2.58 7.63 -10.84
CA THR A 77 -3.57 8.66 -10.51
C THR A 77 -4.55 8.78 -11.66
N VAL A 78 -5.85 8.80 -11.36
CA VAL A 78 -6.92 9.00 -12.33
C VAL A 78 -7.78 10.19 -11.91
N ALA A 79 -8.26 10.94 -12.89
CA ALA A 79 -9.20 12.04 -12.68
C ALA A 79 -10.62 11.57 -13.04
N CYS A 80 -11.52 11.72 -12.08
CA CYS A 80 -12.91 11.28 -12.17
C CYS A 80 -13.86 12.47 -12.04
N ILE A 81 -15.04 12.33 -12.62
CA ILE A 81 -16.14 13.27 -12.46
C ILE A 81 -17.48 12.53 -12.45
N HIS A 82 -18.23 12.68 -11.38
CA HIS A 82 -19.59 12.14 -11.28
C HIS A 82 -20.33 12.75 -10.06
N PRO A 83 -21.67 12.69 -10.03
CA PRO A 83 -22.42 13.09 -8.85
C PRO A 83 -22.27 12.05 -7.71
N PRO A 84 -22.55 12.42 -6.45
CA PRO A 84 -22.35 11.56 -5.27
C PRO A 84 -23.02 10.18 -5.35
N GLU A 85 -24.18 10.09 -6.01
CA GLU A 85 -24.98 8.86 -6.14
C GLU A 85 -24.24 7.76 -6.93
N ARG A 86 -23.26 8.14 -7.76
CA ARG A 86 -22.46 7.20 -8.56
C ARG A 86 -21.17 6.73 -7.86
N THR A 87 -20.90 7.19 -6.64
CA THR A 87 -19.70 6.77 -5.87
C THR A 87 -19.66 5.26 -5.63
N GLU A 88 -20.81 4.64 -5.35
CA GLU A 88 -20.87 3.18 -5.17
C GLU A 88 -20.53 2.43 -6.46
N GLU A 89 -21.07 2.88 -7.59
CA GLU A 89 -20.81 2.32 -8.91
C GLU A 89 -19.31 2.39 -9.24
N GLU A 90 -18.69 3.56 -9.05
CA GLU A 90 -17.27 3.79 -9.30
C GLU A 90 -16.37 2.87 -8.45
N LEU A 91 -16.56 2.89 -7.12
CA LEU A 91 -15.72 2.12 -6.21
C LEU A 91 -15.87 0.62 -6.44
N LEU A 92 -17.09 0.13 -6.72
CA LEU A 92 -17.32 -1.28 -7.05
C LEU A 92 -16.65 -1.67 -8.37
N LEU A 93 -16.78 -0.83 -9.41
CA LEU A 93 -16.17 -1.06 -10.71
C LEU A 93 -14.65 -1.20 -10.58
N LEU A 94 -14.00 -0.31 -9.84
CA LEU A 94 -12.55 -0.35 -9.61
C LEU A 94 -12.12 -1.64 -8.89
N VAL A 95 -12.76 -1.99 -7.76
CA VAL A 95 -12.36 -3.19 -7.00
C VAL A 95 -12.70 -4.50 -7.71
N ASP A 96 -13.68 -4.50 -8.61
CA ASP A 96 -14.02 -5.65 -9.44
C ASP A 96 -12.96 -5.94 -10.51
N HIS A 97 -12.18 -4.93 -10.91
CA HIS A 97 -10.99 -5.06 -11.77
C HIS A 97 -9.70 -5.29 -10.97
N GLY A 98 -9.81 -5.71 -9.71
CA GLY A 98 -8.65 -6.01 -8.86
C GLY A 98 -7.90 -4.79 -8.33
N VAL A 99 -8.41 -3.58 -8.58
CA VAL A 99 -7.74 -2.33 -8.19
C VAL A 99 -8.06 -1.96 -6.74
N THR A 100 -7.03 -1.50 -6.02
CA THR A 100 -7.15 -0.89 -4.70
C THR A 100 -7.29 0.63 -4.84
N ILE A 101 -8.36 1.21 -4.30
CA ILE A 101 -8.49 2.68 -4.17
C ILE A 101 -7.82 3.11 -2.86
N LYS A 102 -6.71 3.85 -2.95
CA LYS A 102 -5.95 4.28 -1.76
C LYS A 102 -6.55 5.52 -1.10
N ASP A 103 -6.91 6.51 -1.92
CA ASP A 103 -7.37 7.81 -1.48
C ASP A 103 -8.26 8.49 -2.50
N VAL A 104 -8.91 9.56 -2.05
CA VAL A 104 -9.54 10.59 -2.88
C VAL A 104 -8.88 11.93 -2.60
N ARG A 105 -8.70 12.75 -3.65
CA ARG A 105 -8.16 14.10 -3.59
C ARG A 105 -9.03 15.09 -4.35
N VAL A 106 -9.18 16.29 -3.82
CA VAL A 106 -9.86 17.42 -4.46
C VAL A 106 -9.08 18.72 -4.25
N GLU A 107 -9.18 19.65 -5.19
CA GLU A 107 -8.61 20.99 -5.07
C GLU A 107 -9.67 21.93 -4.46
N HIS A 108 -9.49 22.32 -3.21
CA HIS A 108 -10.40 23.21 -2.49
C HIS A 108 -9.91 24.68 -2.58
N PRO A 109 -10.77 25.66 -2.91
CA PRO A 109 -10.36 27.04 -3.15
C PRO A 109 -9.70 27.74 -1.95
N VAL A 110 -9.98 27.27 -0.73
CA VAL A 110 -9.40 27.84 0.51
C VAL A 110 -8.21 27.05 1.04
N TYR A 111 -8.22 25.72 0.88
CA TYR A 111 -7.28 24.82 1.58
C TYR A 111 -6.28 24.15 0.64
N GLY A 112 -6.43 24.35 -0.68
CA GLY A 112 -5.67 23.63 -1.70
C GLY A 112 -6.05 22.15 -1.72
N ASP A 113 -5.04 21.29 -1.85
CA ASP A 113 -5.24 19.84 -1.93
C ASP A 113 -5.77 19.25 -0.63
N LEU A 114 -7.03 18.81 -0.64
CA LEU A 114 -7.60 17.97 0.40
C LEU A 114 -7.48 16.51 0.00
N ARG A 115 -6.89 15.68 0.88
CA ARG A 115 -6.71 14.24 0.69
C ARG A 115 -7.35 13.46 1.82
N ALA A 116 -8.18 12.48 1.49
CA ALA A 116 -8.71 11.52 2.45
C ALA A 116 -8.36 10.08 2.06
N SER A 117 -8.03 9.28 3.06
CA SER A 117 -7.73 7.85 2.86
C SER A 117 -9.02 7.05 2.74
N ILE A 118 -9.11 6.19 1.72
CA ILE A 118 -10.23 5.27 1.48
C ILE A 118 -9.78 3.83 1.77
N MET A 119 -8.70 3.38 1.14
CA MET A 119 -8.06 2.07 1.34
C MET A 119 -9.03 0.89 1.20
N VAL A 120 -9.76 0.82 0.09
CA VAL A 120 -10.68 -0.30 -0.23
C VAL A 120 -10.17 -1.10 -1.44
N LYS A 121 -10.29 -2.42 -1.38
CA LYS A 121 -9.80 -3.36 -2.39
C LYS A 121 -10.75 -4.51 -2.74
N ASN A 122 -11.98 -4.47 -2.24
CA ASN A 122 -13.03 -5.45 -2.55
C ASN A 122 -14.41 -4.89 -2.20
N ARG A 123 -15.46 -5.51 -2.77
CA ARG A 123 -16.85 -5.11 -2.56
C ARG A 123 -17.25 -4.99 -1.08
N ARG A 124 -16.79 -5.91 -0.21
CA ARG A 124 -17.11 -5.87 1.23
C ARG A 124 -16.59 -4.58 1.88
N GLN A 125 -15.36 -4.18 1.56
CA GLN A 125 -14.78 -2.95 2.08
C GLN A 125 -15.43 -1.70 1.51
N VAL A 126 -15.82 -1.71 0.24
CA VAL A 126 -16.63 -0.64 -0.36
C VAL A 126 -17.94 -0.47 0.41
N GLN A 127 -18.66 -1.55 0.68
CA GLN A 127 -19.91 -1.49 1.45
C GLN A 127 -19.70 -0.95 2.87
N GLN A 128 -18.63 -1.37 3.57
CA GLN A 128 -18.29 -0.84 4.89
C GLN A 128 -17.97 0.66 4.86
N PHE A 129 -17.28 1.12 3.82
CA PHE A 129 -17.01 2.54 3.62
C PHE A 129 -18.30 3.33 3.41
N LEU A 130 -19.16 2.90 2.49
CA LEU A 130 -20.44 3.55 2.19
C LEU A 130 -21.38 3.57 3.40
N GLU A 131 -21.43 2.47 4.17
CA GLU A 131 -22.22 2.41 5.40
C GLU A 131 -21.71 3.41 6.44
N LYS A 132 -20.38 3.54 6.59
CA LYS A 132 -19.78 4.53 7.49
C LYS A 132 -20.18 5.95 7.08
N VAL A 133 -20.08 6.28 5.80
CA VAL A 133 -20.48 7.58 5.24
C VAL A 133 -21.95 7.88 5.57
N ARG A 134 -22.86 6.93 5.29
CA ARG A 134 -24.29 7.06 5.60
C ARG A 134 -24.56 7.26 7.09
N ARG A 135 -23.91 6.46 7.94
CA ARG A 135 -24.12 6.51 9.40
C ARG A 135 -23.63 7.82 10.02
N THR A 136 -22.58 8.41 9.46
CA THR A 136 -22.04 9.69 9.96
C THR A 136 -22.66 10.90 9.28
N GLU A 137 -23.58 10.71 8.33
CA GLU A 137 -24.14 11.78 7.49
C GLU A 137 -23.03 12.65 6.87
N ALA A 138 -21.91 12.02 6.51
CA ALA A 138 -20.76 12.72 5.98
C ALA A 138 -20.93 12.96 4.48
N SER A 139 -20.57 14.16 4.02
CA SER A 139 -20.40 14.45 2.59
C SER A 139 -19.13 13.82 2.03
N TYR A 140 -19.15 13.45 0.76
CA TYR A 140 -17.96 13.09 0.01
C TYR A 140 -17.11 14.31 -0.28
N LEU A 141 -15.79 14.14 -0.38
CA LEU A 141 -14.90 15.24 -0.75
C LEU A 141 -15.18 15.78 -2.14
N SER A 142 -15.63 14.94 -3.07
CA SER A 142 -15.97 15.32 -4.45
C SER A 142 -17.12 16.33 -4.52
N GLU A 143 -17.98 16.41 -3.49
CA GLU A 143 -19.04 17.43 -3.42
C GLU A 143 -18.49 18.86 -3.28
N LEU A 144 -17.24 19.02 -2.84
CA LEU A 144 -16.59 20.33 -2.72
C LEU A 144 -16.15 20.90 -4.09
N THR A 145 -16.16 20.07 -5.13
CA THR A 145 -15.62 20.36 -6.46
C THR A 145 -16.57 19.89 -7.57
N ASP A 146 -17.88 19.96 -7.31
CA ASP A 146 -18.94 19.59 -8.26
C ASP A 146 -18.76 18.20 -8.89
N GLY A 147 -18.23 17.26 -8.10
CA GLY A 147 -17.97 15.89 -8.52
C GLY A 147 -16.57 15.63 -9.08
N VAL A 148 -15.75 16.64 -9.33
CA VAL A 148 -14.38 16.46 -9.87
C VAL A 148 -13.42 16.03 -8.77
N HIS A 149 -12.73 14.91 -8.94
CA HIS A 149 -11.78 14.43 -7.94
C HIS A 149 -10.71 13.51 -8.55
N LEU A 150 -9.66 13.25 -7.79
CA LEU A 150 -8.59 12.33 -8.16
C LEU A 150 -8.59 11.11 -7.25
N HIS A 151 -8.33 9.95 -7.83
CA HIS A 151 -8.03 8.73 -7.09
C HIS A 151 -6.59 8.28 -7.33
N THR A 152 -5.93 7.83 -6.26
CA THR A 152 -4.70 7.05 -6.39
C THR A 152 -5.07 5.57 -6.37
N LEU A 153 -4.90 4.91 -7.52
CA LEU A 153 -5.20 3.50 -7.75
C LEU A 153 -3.92 2.66 -7.64
N GLU A 154 -4.03 1.47 -7.08
CA GLU A 154 -2.92 0.52 -6.93
C GLU A 154 -3.35 -0.88 -7.39
N ALA A 155 -2.55 -1.54 -8.22
CA ALA A 155 -2.80 -2.90 -8.70
C ALA A 155 -1.50 -3.71 -8.81
N ASP A 156 -1.60 -5.01 -9.06
CA ASP A 156 -0.45 -5.90 -9.19
C ASP A 156 0.13 -5.87 -10.63
N SER A 157 -0.58 -5.28 -11.60
CA SER A 157 -0.14 -5.10 -12.99
C SER A 157 -0.62 -3.78 -13.65
N GLU A 158 0.05 -3.35 -14.72
CA GLU A 158 -0.40 -2.19 -15.53
C GLU A 158 -1.68 -2.50 -16.30
N GLU A 159 -1.88 -3.78 -16.66
CA GLU A 159 -3.06 -4.26 -17.37
C GLU A 159 -4.33 -4.07 -16.54
N GLU A 160 -4.33 -4.48 -15.27
CA GLU A 160 -5.46 -4.26 -14.34
C GLU A 160 -5.81 -2.76 -14.23
N LEU A 161 -4.80 -1.88 -14.11
CA LEU A 161 -5.04 -0.43 -14.08
C LEU A 161 -5.59 0.09 -15.41
N SER A 162 -5.12 -0.44 -16.54
CA SER A 162 -5.58 -0.06 -17.87
C SER A 162 -7.03 -0.46 -18.09
N GLU A 163 -7.39 -1.70 -17.75
CA GLU A 163 -8.76 -2.21 -17.84
C GLU A 163 -9.71 -1.43 -16.93
N ALA A 164 -9.33 -1.19 -15.67
CA ALA A 164 -10.13 -0.41 -14.74
C ALA A 164 -10.36 1.02 -15.24
N VAL A 165 -9.33 1.68 -15.77
CA VAL A 165 -9.46 3.02 -16.38
C VAL A 165 -10.39 2.98 -17.60
N GLN A 166 -10.27 1.96 -18.44
CA GLN A 166 -11.13 1.82 -19.61
C GLN A 166 -12.59 1.58 -19.21
N ALA A 167 -12.84 0.80 -18.15
CA ALA A 167 -14.17 0.59 -17.61
C ALA A 167 -14.76 1.89 -17.02
N LEU A 168 -13.97 2.69 -16.28
CA LEU A 168 -14.40 4.02 -15.84
C LEU A 168 -14.74 4.94 -17.02
N LYS A 169 -13.94 4.88 -18.10
CA LYS A 169 -14.18 5.64 -19.33
C LYS A 169 -15.51 5.25 -19.97
N GLN A 170 -15.78 3.94 -20.10
CA GLN A 170 -17.01 3.42 -20.68
C GLN A 170 -18.25 3.74 -19.84
N ALA A 171 -18.10 3.78 -18.51
CA ALA A 171 -19.15 4.21 -17.59
C ALA A 171 -19.35 5.73 -17.56
N GLY A 172 -18.51 6.52 -18.25
CA GLY A 172 -18.58 7.99 -18.19
C GLY A 172 -18.30 8.54 -16.80
N LEU A 173 -17.34 7.94 -16.09
CA LEU A 173 -16.90 8.34 -14.75
C LEU A 173 -15.54 9.08 -14.77
N LEU A 174 -14.81 9.03 -15.90
CA LEU A 174 -13.57 9.78 -16.05
C LEU A 174 -13.83 11.23 -16.46
N LEU A 175 -13.01 12.13 -15.93
CA LEU A 175 -12.91 13.49 -16.46
C LEU A 175 -12.22 13.42 -17.84
N HIS A 176 -12.92 13.85 -18.89
CA HIS A 176 -12.34 13.97 -20.22
C HIS A 176 -11.69 15.35 -20.38
N GLU A 177 -10.51 15.40 -21.00
CA GLU A 177 -10.00 16.64 -21.56
C GLU A 177 -10.94 17.06 -22.70
N ALA A 178 -11.38 18.32 -22.67
CA ALA A 178 -12.15 18.94 -23.74
C ALA A 178 -11.30 19.17 -25.00
#